data_AF-A0AA40F5M2-F1
#
_entry.id   AF-A0AA40F5M2-F1
#
_cell.length_a   1.000
_cell.length_b   1.000
_cell.length_c   1.000
_cell.angle_alpha   90.00
_cell.angle_beta   90.00
_cell.angle_gamma   90.00
#
_symmetry.space_group_name_H-M   'P 1'
#
loop_
_entity.id
_entity.type
_entity.pdbx_description
1 polymer ?
#
loop_
_entity_poly.entity_id
_entity_poly.type
_entity_poly.pdbx_seq_one_letter_code
_entity_poly.pdbx_strand_id
1 'polypeptide(L)'
;MDTASTLITWLANEALPPPLLAFLRDHLLDPSSPPQHLLRRATPLLTHLVTLATPLLDRVAAALAASPDLVVLAFFLGVVIFVLQVLAYLRRLMMWWTRLAMRLAFWSAVVGVGAVVWRRGLEASVRDAVVIGGKVAGFAEGVKGVFWAEYKRRV
;
A
#
# COMPACT_ATOMS: atom_id res chain seq x y z
N MET A 1 16.42 30.11 -16.00
CA MET A 1 17.24 28.89 -16.13
C MET A 1 16.50 27.83 -15.36
N ASP A 2 15.60 27.16 -16.05
CA ASP A 2 14.42 26.54 -15.45
C ASP A 2 14.72 25.06 -15.23
N THR A 3 15.29 24.75 -14.06
CA THR A 3 15.64 23.39 -13.67
C THR A 3 14.43 22.43 -13.75
N ALA A 4 13.21 22.96 -13.58
CA ALA A 4 11.97 22.21 -13.75
C ALA A 4 11.74 21.74 -15.20
N SER A 5 12.06 22.55 -16.22
CA SER A 5 11.86 22.16 -17.61
C SER A 5 12.88 21.13 -18.07
N THR A 6 14.12 21.19 -17.56
CA THR A 6 15.15 20.16 -17.80
C THR A 6 14.85 18.82 -17.13
N LEU A 7 14.21 18.83 -15.95
CA LEU A 7 13.79 17.60 -15.29
C LEU A 7 12.62 16.93 -16.04
N ILE A 8 11.69 17.73 -16.56
CA ILE A 8 10.57 17.23 -17.37
C ILE A 8 11.07 16.65 -18.70
N THR A 9 12.01 17.30 -19.38
CA THR A 9 12.57 16.78 -20.63
C THR A 9 13.47 15.56 -20.41
N TRP A 10 14.24 15.53 -19.31
CA TRP A 10 15.01 14.34 -18.93
C TRP A 10 14.09 13.17 -18.57
N LEU A 11 13.02 13.40 -17.80
CA LEU A 11 12.03 12.37 -17.47
C LEU A 11 11.26 11.89 -18.71
N ALA A 12 10.92 12.79 -19.64
CA ALA A 12 10.26 12.41 -20.89
C ALA A 12 11.15 11.54 -21.80
N ASN A 13 12.47 11.74 -21.76
CA ASN A 13 13.42 10.99 -22.58
C ASN A 13 13.89 9.69 -21.91
N GLU A 14 13.99 9.66 -20.58
CA GLU A 14 14.47 8.51 -19.80
C GLU A 14 13.32 7.55 -19.40
N ALA A 15 12.11 8.07 -19.14
CA ALA A 15 10.98 7.30 -18.63
C ALA A 15 9.98 6.83 -19.70
N LEU A 16 10.17 7.18 -20.99
CA LEU A 16 9.44 6.57 -22.10
C LEU A 16 10.39 5.71 -22.97
N PRO A 17 10.72 4.49 -22.54
CA PRO A 17 11.41 3.53 -23.40
C PRO A 17 10.65 3.37 -24.73
N PRO A 18 11.34 3.35 -25.89
CA PRO A 18 10.76 3.02 -27.19
C PRO A 18 9.82 1.79 -27.22
N PRO A 19 10.06 0.70 -26.46
CA PRO A 19 9.12 -0.43 -26.44
C PRO A 19 7.77 -0.12 -25.76
N LEU A 20 7.72 0.83 -24.82
CA LEU A 20 6.47 1.28 -24.22
C LEU A 20 5.67 2.13 -25.20
N LEU A 21 6.32 2.96 -26.02
CA LEU A 21 5.65 3.68 -27.11
C LEU A 21 5.11 2.72 -28.17
N ALA A 22 5.82 1.62 -28.46
CA ALA A 22 5.31 0.56 -29.32
C ALA A 22 4.11 -0.15 -28.70
N PHE A 23 4.18 -0.55 -27.42
CA PHE A 23 3.05 -1.19 -26.72
C PHE A 23 1.84 -0.25 -26.55
N LEU A 24 2.05 1.03 -26.25
CA LEU A 24 0.99 2.04 -26.17
C LEU A 24 0.35 2.27 -27.55
N ARG A 25 1.15 2.29 -28.61
CA ARG A 25 0.65 2.51 -29.97
C ARG A 25 -0.04 1.29 -30.56
N ASP A 26 0.43 0.10 -30.22
CA ASP A 26 -0.05 -1.17 -30.76
C ASP A 26 -1.21 -1.75 -29.95
N HIS A 27 -1.26 -1.51 -28.62
CA HIS A 27 -2.30 -2.08 -27.73
C HIS A 27 -3.22 -1.03 -27.06
N LEU A 28 -2.83 0.24 -26.95
CA LEU A 28 -3.66 1.29 -26.31
C LEU A 28 -4.32 2.25 -27.32
N LEU A 29 -3.74 2.39 -28.52
CA LEU A 29 -4.28 3.22 -29.61
C LEU A 29 -5.13 2.44 -30.62
N ASP A 30 -5.24 1.12 -30.49
CA ASP A 30 -6.16 0.33 -31.30
C ASP A 30 -7.61 0.48 -30.76
N PRO A 31 -8.57 1.01 -31.55
CA PRO A 31 -9.94 1.34 -31.12
C PRO A 31 -10.84 0.15 -30.69
N SER A 32 -10.28 -1.04 -30.52
CA SER A 32 -11.00 -2.27 -30.11
C SER A 32 -10.46 -2.94 -28.83
N SER A 33 -9.72 -2.21 -27.99
CA SER A 33 -9.15 -2.77 -26.76
C SER A 33 -10.15 -2.83 -25.57
N PRO A 34 -10.36 -4.00 -24.92
CA PRO A 34 -11.24 -4.22 -23.76
C PRO A 34 -11.14 -3.23 -22.57
N PRO A 35 -9.96 -2.69 -22.19
CA PRO A 35 -9.88 -1.73 -21.09
C PRO A 35 -10.55 -0.38 -21.40
N GLN A 36 -10.74 -0.01 -22.67
CA GLN A 36 -11.47 1.21 -23.03
C GLN A 36 -12.96 1.12 -22.69
N HIS A 37 -13.56 -0.07 -22.66
CA HIS A 37 -14.96 -0.25 -22.27
C HIS A 37 -15.18 -0.03 -20.76
N LEU A 38 -14.21 -0.42 -19.92
CA LEU A 38 -14.22 -0.14 -18.48
C LEU A 38 -14.05 1.35 -18.21
N LEU A 39 -13.10 1.99 -18.89
CA LEU A 39 -12.85 3.43 -18.76
C LEU A 39 -14.03 4.27 -19.28
N ARG A 40 -14.64 3.89 -20.42
CA ARG A 40 -15.85 4.53 -20.95
C ARG A 40 -17.08 4.37 -20.06
N ARG A 41 -17.14 3.31 -19.25
CA ARG A 41 -18.22 3.11 -18.27
C ARG A 41 -17.97 3.89 -16.98
N ALA A 42 -16.71 4.16 -16.65
CA ALA A 42 -16.32 5.00 -15.52
C ALA A 42 -16.44 6.50 -15.83
N THR A 43 -16.26 6.95 -17.07
CA THR A 43 -16.36 8.37 -17.46
C THR A 43 -17.68 9.06 -17.09
N PRO A 44 -18.88 8.49 -17.31
CA PRO A 44 -20.13 9.14 -16.90
C PRO A 44 -20.25 9.24 -15.37
N LEU A 45 -19.77 8.23 -14.63
CA LEU A 45 -19.78 8.25 -13.16
C LEU A 45 -18.83 9.33 -12.62
N LEU A 46 -17.65 9.45 -13.21
CA LEU A 46 -16.67 10.48 -12.86
C LEU A 46 -17.19 11.88 -13.21
N THR A 47 -17.83 12.07 -14.36
CA THR A 47 -18.39 13.38 -14.73
C THR A 47 -19.57 13.77 -13.85
N HIS A 48 -20.42 12.83 -13.42
CA HIS A 48 -21.46 13.11 -12.44
C HIS A 48 -20.87 13.51 -11.08
N LEU A 49 -19.85 12.80 -10.59
CA LEU A 49 -19.19 13.16 -9.33
C LEU A 49 -18.50 14.52 -9.41
N VAL A 50 -17.83 14.82 -10.52
CA VAL A 50 -17.18 16.12 -10.75
C VAL A 50 -18.22 17.23 -10.81
N THR A 51 -19.34 17.05 -11.51
CA THR A 51 -20.40 18.07 -11.63
C THR A 51 -21.12 18.33 -10.31
N LEU A 52 -21.22 17.35 -9.42
CA LEU A 52 -21.72 17.57 -8.05
C LEU A 52 -20.67 18.23 -7.14
N ALA A 53 -19.39 17.96 -7.37
CA ALA A 53 -18.31 18.52 -6.56
C ALA A 53 -17.94 19.95 -6.95
N THR A 54 -18.06 20.35 -8.22
CA THR A 54 -17.74 21.69 -8.72
C THR A 54 -18.41 22.83 -7.94
N PRO A 55 -19.73 22.85 -7.66
CA PRO A 55 -20.33 23.95 -6.92
C PRO A 55 -19.87 24.02 -5.45
N LEU A 56 -19.46 22.88 -4.86
CA LEU A 56 -18.90 22.85 -3.52
C LEU A 56 -17.48 23.40 -3.51
N LEU A 57 -16.66 22.99 -4.49
CA LEU A 57 -15.31 23.50 -4.70
C LEU A 57 -15.30 25.01 -4.97
N ASP A 58 -16.22 25.50 -5.80
CA ASP A 58 -16.34 26.94 -6.09
C ASP A 58 -16.80 27.74 -4.87
N ARG A 59 -17.71 27.20 -4.05
CA ARG A 59 -18.12 27.85 -2.79
C ARG A 59 -17.01 27.86 -1.76
N VAL A 60 -16.24 26.78 -1.67
CA VAL A 60 -15.06 26.70 -0.82
C VAL A 60 -14.01 27.71 -1.33
N ALA A 61 -13.71 27.73 -2.62
CA ALA A 61 -12.76 28.67 -3.22
C ALA A 61 -13.17 30.14 -3.05
N ALA A 62 -14.46 30.46 -3.21
CA ALA A 62 -15.00 31.80 -2.99
C ALA A 62 -14.95 32.21 -1.51
N ALA A 63 -15.28 31.29 -0.58
CA ALA A 63 -15.16 31.52 0.85
C ALA A 63 -13.69 31.68 1.29
N LEU A 64 -12.77 30.94 0.64
CA LEU A 64 -11.34 31.09 0.83
C LEU A 64 -10.83 32.46 0.34
N ALA A 65 -11.27 32.90 -0.84
CA ALA A 65 -10.87 34.19 -1.40
C ALA A 65 -11.38 35.39 -0.59
N ALA A 66 -12.53 35.26 0.07
CA ALA A 66 -13.13 36.34 0.86
C ALA A 66 -12.43 36.60 2.22
N SER A 67 -11.62 35.66 2.73
CA SER A 67 -11.02 35.77 4.07
C SER A 67 -9.70 35.00 4.14
N PRO A 68 -8.56 35.62 3.75
CA PRO A 68 -7.24 34.99 3.72
C PRO A 68 -6.84 34.33 5.05
N ASP A 69 -7.23 34.93 6.17
CA ASP A 69 -6.88 34.44 7.51
C ASP A 69 -7.58 33.10 7.85
N LEU A 70 -8.83 32.94 7.42
CA LEU A 70 -9.57 31.67 7.56
C LEU A 70 -8.97 30.55 6.72
N VAL A 71 -8.37 30.88 5.57
CA VAL A 71 -7.72 29.89 4.69
C VAL A 71 -6.49 29.31 5.37
N VAL A 72 -5.65 30.17 5.94
CA VAL A 72 -4.43 29.75 6.63
C VAL A 72 -4.79 28.89 7.85
N LEU A 73 -5.81 29.29 8.63
CA LEU A 73 -6.30 28.52 9.77
C LEU A 73 -6.87 27.16 9.34
N ALA A 74 -7.73 27.13 8.31
CA ALA A 74 -8.34 25.90 7.81
C ALA A 74 -7.29 24.94 7.22
N PHE A 75 -6.29 25.48 6.49
CA PHE A 75 -5.18 24.69 5.97
C PHE A 75 -4.36 24.08 7.11
N PHE A 76 -3.98 24.88 8.10
CA PHE A 76 -3.24 24.38 9.26
C PHE A 76 -4.02 23.28 10.00
N LEU A 77 -5.30 23.51 10.26
CA LEU A 77 -6.17 22.53 10.90
C LEU A 77 -6.32 21.26 10.05
N GLY A 78 -6.43 21.41 8.73
CA GLY A 78 -6.45 20.32 7.77
C GLY A 78 -5.18 19.47 7.84
N VAL A 79 -4.00 20.10 7.93
CA VAL A 79 -2.72 19.41 8.10
C VAL A 79 -2.67 18.66 9.43
N VAL A 80 -3.10 19.28 10.54
CA VAL A 80 -3.14 18.63 11.84
C VAL A 80 -4.06 17.40 11.82
N ILE A 81 -5.27 17.54 11.30
CA ILE A 81 -6.22 16.43 11.14
C ILE A 81 -5.62 15.35 10.24
N PHE A 82 -4.98 15.72 9.15
CA PHE A 82 -4.33 14.79 8.23
C PHE A 82 -3.25 13.97 8.93
N VAL A 83 -2.37 14.61 9.71
CA VAL A 83 -1.33 13.92 10.48
C VAL A 83 -1.95 12.94 11.50
N LEU A 84 -2.96 13.38 12.24
CA LEU A 84 -3.67 12.51 13.20
C LEU A 84 -4.34 11.32 12.50
N GLN A 85 -4.94 11.56 11.33
CA GLN A 85 -5.58 10.55 10.52
C GLN A 85 -4.56 9.51 10.04
N VAL A 86 -3.40 9.95 9.54
CA VAL A 86 -2.31 9.07 9.14
C VAL A 86 -1.82 8.24 10.33
N LEU A 87 -1.64 8.86 11.50
CA LEU A 87 -1.22 8.15 12.72
C LEU A 87 -2.24 7.09 13.16
N ALA A 88 -3.54 7.42 13.07
CA ALA A 88 -4.62 6.49 13.36
C ALA A 88 -4.66 5.33 12.34
N TYR A 89 -4.45 5.62 11.05
CA TYR A 89 -4.37 4.62 10.00
C TYR A 89 -3.18 3.69 10.19
N LEU A 90 -1.99 4.22 10.51
CA LEU A 90 -0.81 3.42 10.80
C LEU A 90 -1.07 2.47 11.96
N ARG A 91 -1.66 2.96 13.06
CA ARG A 91 -2.02 2.12 14.21
C ARG A 91 -2.98 0.99 13.81
N ARG A 92 -4.01 1.31 13.02
CA ARG A 92 -4.99 0.33 12.53
C ARG A 92 -4.37 -0.66 11.55
N LEU A 93 -3.48 -0.19 10.68
CA LEU A 93 -2.73 -0.98 9.72
C LEU A 93 -1.82 -1.97 10.44
N MET A 94 -1.12 -1.56 11.50
CA MET A 94 -0.30 -2.47 12.31
C MET A 94 -1.13 -3.58 12.96
N MET A 95 -2.28 -3.25 13.56
CA MET A 95 -3.18 -4.28 14.15
C MET A 95 -3.82 -5.21 13.11
N TRP A 96 -4.06 -4.69 11.90
CA TRP A 96 -4.59 -5.50 10.81
C TRP A 96 -3.50 -6.40 10.21
N TRP A 97 -2.31 -5.84 9.96
CA TRP A 97 -1.16 -6.54 9.40
C TRP A 97 -0.66 -7.64 10.33
N THR A 98 -0.58 -7.39 11.64
CA THR A 98 -0.20 -8.41 12.64
C THR A 98 -1.18 -9.58 12.65
N ARG A 99 -2.50 -9.32 12.60
CA ARG A 99 -3.52 -10.37 12.47
C ARG A 99 -3.40 -11.14 11.15
N LEU A 100 -3.13 -10.43 10.05
CA LEU A 100 -2.95 -11.05 8.75
C LEU A 100 -1.69 -11.93 8.72
N ALA A 101 -0.58 -11.44 9.26
CA ALA A 101 0.69 -12.15 9.36
C ALA A 101 0.55 -13.42 10.21
N MET A 102 -0.12 -13.35 11.38
CA MET A 102 -0.43 -14.54 12.19
C MET A 102 -1.27 -15.55 11.41
N ARG A 103 -2.29 -15.09 10.68
CA ARG A 103 -3.13 -15.97 9.87
C ARG A 103 -2.32 -16.62 8.74
N LEU A 104 -1.47 -15.87 8.03
CA LEU A 104 -0.59 -16.42 7.01
C LEU A 104 0.41 -17.42 7.59
N ALA A 105 1.00 -17.15 8.75
CA ALA A 105 1.92 -18.06 9.42
C ALA A 105 1.20 -19.37 9.83
N PHE A 106 -0.05 -19.27 10.29
CA PHE A 106 -0.85 -20.45 10.57
C PHE A 106 -1.15 -21.25 9.29
N TRP A 107 -1.60 -20.60 8.22
CA TRP A 107 -1.88 -21.28 6.96
C TRP A 107 -0.63 -21.88 6.31
N SER A 108 0.52 -21.21 6.39
CA SER A 108 1.77 -21.76 5.87
C SER A 108 2.21 -23.00 6.64
N ALA A 109 2.03 -23.02 7.97
CA ALA A 109 2.27 -24.21 8.79
C ALA A 109 1.32 -25.36 8.41
N VAL A 110 0.02 -25.09 8.28
CA VAL A 110 -0.98 -26.10 7.90
C VAL A 110 -0.68 -26.67 6.50
N VAL A 111 -0.38 -25.82 5.52
CA VAL A 111 -0.02 -26.24 4.15
C VAL A 111 1.29 -27.03 4.17
N GLY A 112 2.27 -26.59 4.95
CA GLY A 112 3.53 -27.30 5.13
C GLY A 112 3.31 -28.73 5.65
N VAL A 113 2.52 -28.89 6.71
CA VAL A 113 2.17 -30.21 7.26
C VAL A 113 1.40 -31.05 6.24
N GLY A 114 0.40 -30.48 5.57
CA GLY A 114 -0.38 -31.17 4.54
C GLY A 114 0.48 -31.68 3.38
N ALA A 115 1.42 -30.87 2.91
CA ALA A 115 2.35 -31.25 1.84
C ALA A 115 3.31 -32.38 2.25
N VAL A 116 3.77 -32.39 3.50
CA VAL A 116 4.63 -33.45 4.05
C VAL A 116 3.85 -34.76 4.19
N VAL A 117 2.63 -34.70 4.74
CA VAL A 117 1.74 -35.86 4.87
C VAL A 117 1.43 -36.48 3.50
N TRP A 118 1.12 -35.65 2.50
CA TRP A 118 0.83 -36.11 1.14
C TRP A 118 2.02 -36.80 0.46
N ARG A 119 3.25 -36.40 0.78
CA ARG A 119 4.47 -36.95 0.15
C ARG A 119 5.05 -38.19 0.83
N ARG A 120 4.86 -38.38 2.15
CA ARG A 120 5.67 -39.35 2.91
C ARG A 120 4.91 -40.28 3.87
N GLY A 121 3.62 -40.07 4.14
CA GLY A 121 2.92 -40.80 5.19
C GLY A 121 3.32 -40.35 6.61
N LEU A 122 2.44 -40.61 7.58
CA LEU A 122 2.39 -39.94 8.89
C LEU A 122 3.68 -40.05 9.73
N GLU A 123 4.44 -41.14 9.62
CA GLU A 123 5.46 -41.53 10.61
C GLU A 123 6.80 -40.78 10.51
N ALA A 124 7.29 -40.52 9.29
CA ALA A 124 8.51 -39.73 9.09
C ALA A 124 8.27 -38.21 9.26
N SER A 125 7.01 -37.78 9.21
CA SER A 125 6.58 -36.39 9.13
C SER A 125 6.62 -35.67 10.49
N VAL A 126 6.36 -36.40 11.58
CA VAL A 126 6.33 -35.84 12.94
C VAL A 126 7.75 -35.50 13.42
N ARG A 127 8.73 -36.37 13.12
CA ARG A 127 10.12 -36.17 13.58
C ARG A 127 10.77 -34.95 12.94
N ASP A 128 10.59 -34.74 11.64
CA ASP A 128 11.13 -33.56 10.95
C ASP A 128 10.39 -32.27 11.34
N ALA A 129 9.06 -32.33 11.56
CA ALA A 129 8.28 -31.18 12.00
C ALA A 129 8.68 -30.70 13.40
N VAL A 130 8.94 -31.62 14.33
CA VAL A 130 9.40 -31.30 15.69
C VAL A 130 10.82 -30.72 15.67
N VAL A 131 11.71 -31.24 14.82
CA VAL A 131 13.09 -30.72 14.71
C VAL A 131 13.11 -29.32 14.11
N ILE A 132 12.32 -29.06 13.05
CA ILE A 132 12.23 -27.73 12.45
C ILE A 132 11.51 -26.76 13.40
N GLY A 133 10.41 -27.19 14.02
CA GLY A 133 9.69 -26.41 15.03
C GLY A 133 10.57 -26.04 16.22
N GLY A 134 11.38 -26.97 16.72
CA GLY A 134 12.34 -26.74 17.80
C GLY A 134 13.44 -25.75 17.41
N LYS A 135 13.95 -25.81 16.18
CA LYS A 135 14.94 -24.84 15.67
C LYS A 135 14.36 -23.42 15.57
N VAL A 136 13.13 -23.30 15.07
CA VAL A 136 12.44 -22.01 14.96
C VAL A 136 12.09 -21.43 16.34
N ALA A 137 11.62 -22.27 17.27
CA ALA A 137 11.33 -21.87 18.64
C ALA A 137 12.59 -21.42 19.38
N GLY A 138 13.70 -22.17 19.28
CA GLY A 138 14.97 -21.80 19.89
C GLY A 138 15.54 -20.48 19.35
N PHE A 139 15.38 -20.22 18.04
CA PHE A 139 15.78 -18.94 17.45
C PHE A 139 14.89 -17.78 17.93
N ALA A 140 13.57 -18.01 18.05
CA ALA A 140 12.63 -17.02 18.55
C ALA A 140 12.88 -16.65 20.03
N GLU A 141 13.22 -17.64 20.88
CA GLU A 141 13.62 -17.41 22.27
C GLU A 141 14.93 -16.61 22.37
N GLY A 142 15.93 -16.95 21.55
CA GLY A 142 17.19 -16.21 21.51
C GLY A 142 17.02 -14.74 21.13
N VAL A 143 16.24 -14.46 20.09
CA VAL A 143 15.94 -13.09 19.66
C VAL A 143 15.17 -12.33 20.75
N LYS A 144 14.13 -12.94 21.33
CA LYS A 144 13.35 -12.32 22.42
C LYS A 144 14.22 -12.02 23.64
N GLY A 145 15.15 -12.91 23.99
CA GLY A 145 16.09 -12.73 25.10
C GLY A 145 16.99 -11.51 24.93
N VAL A 146 17.53 -11.30 23.73
CA VAL A 146 18.37 -10.12 23.41
C VAL A 146 17.57 -8.81 23.51
N PHE A 147 16.36 -8.78 22.95
CA PHE A 147 15.50 -7.59 23.01
C PHE A 147 15.06 -7.26 24.45
N TRP A 148 14.76 -8.27 25.27
CA TRP A 148 14.37 -8.08 26.68
C TRP A 148 15.54 -7.61 27.55
N ALA A 149 16.75 -8.14 27.29
CA ALA A 149 17.97 -7.71 27.97
C ALA A 149 18.33 -6.24 27.68
N GLU A 150 18.10 -5.77 26.46
CA GLU A 150 18.35 -4.38 26.08
C GLU A 150 17.27 -3.42 26.61
N TYR A 151 16.00 -3.84 26.64
CA TYR A 151 14.91 -3.03 27.24
C TYR A 151 15.16 -2.75 28.73
N LYS A 152 15.62 -3.77 29.47
CA LYS A 152 15.91 -3.65 30.90
C LYS A 152 17.18 -2.86 31.22
N ARG A 153 18.02 -2.57 30.22
CA ARG A 153 19.25 -1.76 30.35
C ARG A 153 18.98 -0.26 30.17
N ARG A 154 17.87 0.11 29.53
CA ARG A 154 17.53 1.50 29.17
C ARG A 154 16.40 2.11 30.01
N VAL A 155 15.78 1.33 30.89
CA VAL A 155 14.81 1.75 31.92
C VAL A 155 15.50 1.67 33.28
#